data_AF-A0A3A8J465-F1
#
_entry.id   AF-A0A3A8J465-F1
#
_cell.length_a   1.000
_cell.length_b   1.000
_cell.length_c   1.000
_cell.angle_alpha   90.00
_cell.angle_beta   90.00
_cell.angle_gamma   90.00
#
_symmetry.space_group_name_H-M   'P 1'
#
loop_
_entity.id
_entity.type
_entity.pdbx_description
1 polymer ?
#
loop_
_entity_poly.entity_id
_entity_poly.type
_entity_poly.pdbx_seq_one_letter_code
_entity_poly.pdbx_strand_id
1 'polypeptide(L)'
;MLRHLAVASVVLTAACAGQQKTGDASTEGQKQLSKEERLRITNQPPFDLASCFPKEQTLPSPANEGVLVGALLSVRPDVLECLVDPAHRGPAAATKVTVKTTVNAQGGTHAITGENLTPAGQQCIQQVLDTHVKPAALAADAKPVEATYAYDHANANNPSVTMGINEGSDFSGTVRLAEKSWCECFANFKASTPPVLAADIHIMPGQPNPTEVVFKPSGSTEGDQLASCLQAKVAATPAKSANELKFPFRFVFFNSQAPVEAAASLPPELRFFQLELARTQSAAASAISFGARTNAAETYDAVVQKYSKTKDYRLFDELSSKCTALVDAATAWVTTLKTQETVDQTTLALVQELKAKEESWAPVETASQEALANTQKDLATAQQRLAADQGACPKKSYNAPAKKK
;
A
#
# COMPACT_ATOMS: atom_id res chain seq x y z
N MET A 1 -0.34 17.14 13.94
CA MET A 1 -0.99 15.89 13.50
C MET A 1 -0.48 15.41 12.16
N LEU A 2 -0.40 16.24 11.10
CA LEU A 2 0.25 15.85 9.83
C LEU A 2 1.72 15.42 9.99
N ARG A 3 2.49 16.09 10.87
CA ARG A 3 3.86 15.67 11.26
C ARG A 3 3.94 14.32 12.01
N HIS A 4 2.82 13.72 12.39
CA HIS A 4 2.75 12.41 13.04
C HIS A 4 2.15 11.31 12.14
N LEU A 5 1.81 11.61 10.88
CA LEU A 5 1.57 10.59 9.85
C LEU A 5 2.89 10.01 9.31
N ALA A 6 3.92 9.97 10.15
CA ALA A 6 5.04 9.08 9.93
C ALA A 6 4.51 7.67 10.19
N VAL A 7 4.08 6.99 9.12
CA VAL A 7 3.91 5.54 9.16
C VAL A 7 5.29 5.00 9.48
N ALA A 8 5.56 4.75 10.76
CA ALA A 8 6.69 3.95 11.19
C ALA A 8 6.41 2.53 10.68
N SER A 9 6.74 2.28 9.41
CA SER A 9 6.84 0.93 8.89
C SER A 9 7.82 0.21 9.81
N VAL A 10 7.37 -0.87 10.45
CA VAL A 10 8.26 -1.64 11.32
C VAL A 10 9.19 -2.39 10.39
N VAL A 11 10.38 -1.83 10.19
CA VAL A 11 11.40 -2.40 9.32
C VAL A 11 11.91 -3.69 9.96
N LEU A 12 11.26 -4.81 9.66
CA LEU A 12 11.96 -6.08 9.59
C LEU A 12 12.33 -6.37 8.16
N THR A 13 13.62 -6.60 8.02
CA THR A 13 14.19 -7.28 6.88
C THR A 13 13.44 -8.59 6.67
N ALA A 14 12.95 -8.81 5.45
CA ALA A 14 12.36 -10.08 5.04
C ALA A 14 13.43 -11.17 4.88
N ALA A 15 14.35 -11.29 5.85
CA ALA A 15 15.38 -12.34 5.87
C ALA A 15 14.76 -13.75 5.93
N CYS A 16 13.50 -13.88 6.37
CA CYS A 16 12.82 -15.18 6.45
C CYS A 16 11.83 -15.46 5.30
N ALA A 17 11.63 -14.53 4.35
CA ALA A 17 10.72 -14.75 3.23
C ALA A 17 11.42 -14.95 1.87
N GLY A 18 12.75 -15.07 1.80
CA GLY A 18 13.42 -15.35 0.52
C GLY A 18 14.88 -15.79 0.59
N GLN A 19 15.50 -15.84 1.76
CA GLN A 19 16.87 -16.31 1.89
C GLN A 19 16.88 -17.73 2.47
N GLN A 20 17.07 -18.72 1.60
CA GLN A 20 17.81 -19.91 2.05
C GLN A 20 19.13 -19.42 2.67
N LYS A 21 19.41 -19.87 3.90
CA LYS A 21 20.54 -19.48 4.77
C LYS A 21 21.78 -19.06 3.97
N THR A 22 22.22 -17.82 4.17
CA THR A 22 23.49 -17.30 3.65
C THR A 22 24.65 -17.93 4.42
N GLY A 23 25.42 -18.78 3.75
CA GLY A 23 26.82 -19.06 4.12
C GLY A 23 27.71 -17.94 3.57
N ASP A 24 28.72 -17.57 4.36
CA ASP A 24 29.63 -16.44 4.15
C ASP A 24 30.26 -16.39 2.74
N ALA A 25 30.22 -15.20 2.12
CA ALA A 25 30.95 -14.91 0.89
C ALA A 25 32.10 -13.95 1.18
N SER A 26 33.34 -14.39 0.92
CA SER A 26 34.51 -13.54 0.82
C SER A 26 34.94 -13.35 -0.65
N THR A 27 35.12 -12.07 -0.96
CA THR A 27 35.89 -11.35 -1.99
C THR A 27 36.59 -12.06 -3.17
N GLU A 28 36.43 -11.38 -4.32
CA GLU A 28 37.34 -11.18 -5.47
C GLU A 28 37.55 -12.28 -6.54
N GLY A 29 37.47 -11.80 -7.80
CA GLY A 29 37.96 -12.46 -9.00
C GLY A 29 36.93 -13.36 -9.68
N GLN A 30 36.78 -13.23 -11.00
CA GLN A 30 35.95 -14.07 -11.88
C GLN A 30 36.10 -15.57 -11.54
N LYS A 31 35.23 -16.09 -10.67
CA LYS A 31 35.11 -17.51 -10.37
C LYS A 31 33.89 -18.04 -11.08
N GLN A 32 34.05 -19.19 -11.73
CA GLN A 32 32.91 -20.03 -12.10
C GLN A 32 31.99 -20.14 -10.88
N LEU A 33 30.76 -19.66 -11.01
CA LEU A 33 29.72 -19.85 -9.99
C LEU A 33 29.71 -21.32 -9.57
N SER A 34 29.79 -21.55 -8.25
CA SER A 34 29.68 -22.89 -7.66
C SER A 34 28.35 -23.55 -8.07
N LYS A 35 28.27 -24.89 -7.99
CA LYS A 35 27.04 -25.61 -8.33
C LYS A 35 25.86 -25.13 -7.47
N GLU A 36 26.14 -24.80 -6.20
CA GLU A 36 25.18 -24.24 -5.26
C GLU A 36 24.70 -22.83 -5.68
N GLU A 37 25.60 -21.96 -6.14
CA GLU A 37 25.24 -20.61 -6.62
C GLU A 37 24.48 -20.63 -7.96
N ARG A 38 24.74 -21.63 -8.81
CA ARG A 38 23.98 -21.85 -10.06
C ARG A 38 22.54 -22.31 -9.82
N LEU A 39 22.27 -22.95 -8.68
CA LEU A 39 20.95 -23.47 -8.30
C LEU A 39 20.16 -22.53 -7.38
N ARG A 40 20.82 -21.48 -6.84
CA ARG A 40 20.17 -20.51 -5.95
C ARG A 40 19.21 -19.63 -6.74
N ILE A 41 17.93 -19.67 -6.39
CA ILE A 41 16.89 -18.83 -6.98
C ILE A 41 16.59 -17.67 -6.04
N THR A 42 16.76 -16.42 -6.48
CA THR A 42 16.59 -15.23 -5.61
C THR A 42 15.50 -14.27 -6.09
N ASN A 43 15.13 -14.28 -7.37
CA ASN A 43 14.10 -13.40 -7.94
C ASN A 43 12.67 -13.94 -7.75
N GLN A 44 12.26 -14.16 -6.51
CA GLN A 44 10.88 -14.52 -6.16
C GLN A 44 10.28 -13.54 -5.13
N PRO A 45 10.37 -12.21 -5.37
CA PRO A 45 9.76 -11.26 -4.46
C PRO A 45 8.22 -11.37 -4.52
N PRO A 46 7.51 -11.09 -3.42
CA PRO A 46 6.05 -11.11 -3.43
C PRO A 46 5.44 -10.12 -4.43
N PHE A 47 4.20 -10.39 -4.84
CA PHE A 47 3.40 -9.49 -5.68
C PHE A 47 2.12 -9.06 -4.96
N ASP A 48 1.86 -7.75 -4.94
CA ASP A 48 0.66 -7.19 -4.33
C ASP A 48 -0.44 -7.00 -5.39
N LEU A 49 -1.53 -7.73 -5.23
CA LEU A 49 -2.71 -7.69 -6.10
C LEU A 49 -3.42 -6.33 -6.10
N ALA A 50 -3.17 -5.49 -5.11
CA ALA A 50 -3.61 -4.09 -5.15
C ALA A 50 -3.09 -3.36 -6.39
N SER A 51 -1.98 -3.83 -6.98
CA SER A 51 -1.49 -3.33 -8.25
C SER A 51 -2.39 -3.76 -9.41
N CYS A 52 -2.95 -4.97 -9.39
CA CYS A 52 -3.88 -5.42 -10.43
C CYS A 52 -5.26 -4.77 -10.31
N PHE A 53 -5.71 -4.55 -9.08
CA PHE A 53 -7.06 -4.09 -8.79
C PHE A 53 -7.04 -2.93 -7.80
N PRO A 54 -6.44 -1.79 -8.17
CA PRO A 54 -6.37 -0.65 -7.27
C PRO A 54 -7.78 -0.17 -6.95
N LYS A 55 -8.11 -0.07 -5.66
CA LYS A 55 -9.34 0.53 -5.18
C LYS A 55 -9.46 1.95 -5.72
N GLU A 56 -10.51 2.21 -6.49
CA GLU A 56 -10.81 3.54 -6.96
C GLU A 56 -11.12 4.46 -5.76
N GLN A 57 -10.50 5.64 -5.74
CA GLN A 57 -10.65 6.61 -4.67
C GLN A 57 -11.18 7.92 -5.23
N THR A 58 -12.33 8.37 -4.71
CA THR A 58 -12.79 9.74 -4.91
C THR A 58 -12.12 10.62 -3.85
N LEU A 59 -11.29 11.56 -4.28
CA LEU A 59 -10.60 12.47 -3.36
C LEU A 59 -11.56 13.59 -2.89
N PRO A 60 -11.62 13.88 -1.58
CA PRO A 60 -12.40 14.99 -1.05
C PRO A 60 -12.01 16.33 -1.70
N SER A 61 -13.01 17.16 -1.97
CA SER A 61 -12.85 18.51 -2.50
C SER A 61 -13.30 19.57 -1.47
N PRO A 62 -12.59 20.70 -1.33
CA PRO A 62 -11.32 21.02 -2.00
C PRO A 62 -10.17 20.13 -1.53
N ALA A 63 -9.15 19.94 -2.37
CA ALA A 63 -7.96 19.21 -1.94
C ALA A 63 -7.23 20.00 -0.82
N ASN A 64 -6.74 19.27 0.19
CA ASN A 64 -5.86 19.80 1.23
C ASN A 64 -4.66 18.86 1.43
N GLU A 65 -3.64 19.29 2.20
CA GLU A 65 -2.41 18.52 2.40
C GLU A 65 -2.69 17.08 2.87
N GLY A 66 -3.62 16.88 3.81
CA GLY A 66 -3.97 15.56 4.33
C GLY A 66 -4.59 14.64 3.28
N VAL A 67 -5.48 15.17 2.44
CA VAL A 67 -6.04 14.44 1.29
C VAL A 67 -4.93 14.02 0.32
N LEU A 68 -4.00 14.93 -0.01
CA LEU A 68 -2.94 14.64 -0.97
C LEU A 68 -1.91 13.65 -0.44
N VAL A 69 -1.50 13.77 0.83
CA VAL A 69 -0.62 12.78 1.47
C VAL A 69 -1.29 11.41 1.50
N GLY A 70 -2.56 11.33 1.88
CA GLY A 70 -3.30 10.07 1.88
C GLY A 70 -3.44 9.46 0.49
N ALA A 71 -3.67 10.28 -0.54
CA ALA A 71 -3.73 9.82 -1.92
C ALA A 71 -2.37 9.32 -2.45
N LEU A 72 -1.27 9.98 -2.11
CA LEU A 72 0.08 9.50 -2.43
C LEU A 72 0.39 8.20 -1.70
N LEU A 73 -0.03 8.07 -0.44
CA LEU A 73 0.18 6.85 0.34
C LEU A 73 -0.61 5.66 -0.21
N SER A 74 -1.84 5.87 -0.70
CA SER A 74 -2.70 4.78 -1.18
C SER A 74 -2.19 4.10 -2.45
N VAL A 75 -1.47 4.84 -3.30
CA VAL A 75 -0.87 4.31 -4.54
C VAL A 75 0.50 3.66 -4.33
N ARG A 76 0.96 3.54 -3.08
CA ARG A 76 2.25 2.93 -2.76
C ARG A 76 2.46 1.54 -3.39
N PRO A 77 1.49 0.60 -3.42
CA PRO A 77 1.66 -0.69 -4.07
C PRO A 77 2.09 -0.56 -5.54
N ASP A 78 1.37 0.26 -6.32
CA ASP A 78 1.66 0.47 -7.74
C ASP A 78 2.98 1.21 -7.97
N VAL A 79 3.28 2.22 -7.15
CA VAL A 79 4.56 2.96 -7.23
C VAL A 79 5.75 2.04 -6.92
N LEU A 80 5.63 1.17 -5.92
CA LEU A 80 6.68 0.22 -5.59
C LEU A 80 6.77 -0.91 -6.61
N GLU A 81 5.66 -1.33 -7.22
CA GLU A 81 5.66 -2.31 -8.31
C GLU A 81 6.42 -1.77 -9.54
N CYS A 82 6.31 -0.47 -9.86
CA CYS A 82 7.16 0.17 -10.86
C CYS A 82 8.66 -0.02 -10.58
N LEU A 83 9.07 -0.16 -9.32
CA LEU A 83 10.48 -0.25 -8.92
C LEU A 83 10.99 -1.71 -8.78
N VAL A 84 10.13 -2.70 -9.05
CA VAL A 84 10.54 -4.12 -9.10
C VAL A 84 11.40 -4.40 -10.33
N ASP A 85 11.11 -3.73 -11.45
CA ASP A 85 11.85 -3.87 -12.72
C ASP A 85 13.22 -3.19 -12.64
N PRO A 86 14.35 -3.91 -12.84
CA PRO A 86 15.66 -3.31 -12.92
C PRO A 86 15.79 -2.25 -14.04
N ALA A 87 14.98 -2.27 -15.09
CA ALA A 87 14.97 -1.24 -16.13
C ALA A 87 14.48 0.14 -15.64
N HIS A 88 13.72 0.16 -14.54
CA HIS A 88 13.14 1.37 -13.96
C HIS A 88 14.06 2.04 -12.92
N ARG A 89 15.23 1.45 -12.66
CA ARG A 89 16.15 1.87 -11.61
C ARG A 89 17.61 1.70 -12.03
N GLY A 90 18.50 2.40 -11.36
CA GLY A 90 19.94 2.25 -11.57
C GLY A 90 20.52 1.06 -10.79
N PRO A 91 21.85 0.88 -10.81
CA PRO A 91 22.53 -0.29 -10.25
C PRO A 91 22.58 -0.33 -8.71
N ALA A 92 22.15 0.73 -8.01
CA ALA A 92 22.18 0.74 -6.56
C ALA A 92 21.15 -0.21 -5.94
N ALA A 93 21.47 -0.75 -4.76
CA ALA A 93 20.60 -1.69 -4.02
C ALA A 93 19.33 -1.03 -3.44
N ALA A 94 19.25 0.29 -3.47
CA ALA A 94 18.11 1.07 -3.03
C ALA A 94 17.79 2.18 -4.02
N THR A 95 16.50 2.45 -4.18
CA THR A 95 15.95 3.54 -4.98
C THR A 95 15.05 4.37 -4.09
N LYS A 96 15.24 5.69 -4.11
CA LYS A 96 14.42 6.62 -3.35
C LYS A 96 13.69 7.53 -4.31
N VAL A 97 12.38 7.63 -4.18
CA VAL A 97 11.56 8.47 -5.03
C VAL A 97 10.84 9.48 -4.15
N THR A 98 10.93 10.75 -4.49
CA THR A 98 10.14 11.82 -3.89
C THR A 98 9.12 12.30 -4.92
N VAL A 99 7.85 12.24 -4.54
CA VAL A 99 6.74 12.77 -5.33
C VAL A 99 6.19 14.00 -4.62
N LYS A 100 6.18 15.12 -5.34
CA LYS A 100 5.49 16.35 -4.93
C LYS A 100 4.25 16.53 -5.79
N THR A 101 3.08 16.58 -5.16
CA THR A 101 1.81 16.91 -5.83
C THR A 101 1.44 18.35 -5.51
N THR A 102 1.19 19.16 -6.54
CA THR A 102 0.68 20.53 -6.42
C THR A 102 -0.69 20.62 -7.07
N VAL A 103 -1.68 21.16 -6.35
CA VAL A 103 -3.04 21.39 -6.85
C VAL A 103 -3.32 22.88 -6.90
N ASN A 104 -3.80 23.35 -8.03
CA ASN A 104 -4.18 24.74 -8.27
C ASN A 104 -5.50 24.79 -9.08
N ALA A 105 -5.82 25.96 -9.64
CA ALA A 105 -7.02 26.17 -10.45
C ALA A 105 -7.04 25.38 -11.77
N GLN A 106 -5.90 24.86 -12.22
CA GLN A 106 -5.78 24.04 -13.44
C GLN A 106 -5.88 22.54 -13.16
N GLY A 107 -5.81 22.11 -11.88
CA GLY A 107 -5.85 20.71 -11.48
C GLY A 107 -4.61 20.29 -10.68
N GLY A 108 -4.42 18.97 -10.56
CA GLY A 108 -3.24 18.38 -9.94
C GLY A 108 -2.09 18.22 -10.93
N THR A 109 -0.86 18.43 -10.45
CA THR A 109 0.38 18.13 -11.16
C THR A 109 1.33 17.39 -10.22
N HIS A 110 2.18 16.53 -10.79
CA HIS A 110 3.15 15.73 -10.03
C HIS A 110 4.57 16.04 -10.50
N ALA A 111 5.46 16.31 -9.55
CA ALA A 111 6.90 16.38 -9.78
C ALA A 111 7.56 15.18 -9.11
N ILE A 112 8.18 14.33 -9.92
CA ILE A 112 8.85 13.09 -9.48
C ILE A 112 10.35 13.31 -9.57
N THR A 113 11.05 13.06 -8.47
CA THR A 113 12.50 13.12 -8.38
C THR A 113 13.00 11.91 -7.61
N GLY A 114 14.25 11.50 -7.79
CA GLY A 114 14.74 10.35 -7.06
C GLY A 114 16.20 10.01 -7.28
N GLU A 115 16.75 9.28 -6.32
CA GLU A 115 18.06 8.65 -6.41
C GLU A 115 17.90 7.27 -7.03
N ASN A 116 18.81 6.90 -7.93
CA ASN A 116 18.79 5.60 -8.62
C ASN A 116 17.51 5.34 -9.43
N LEU A 117 16.82 6.40 -9.91
CA LEU A 117 15.60 6.31 -10.71
C LEU A 117 15.92 6.58 -12.20
N THR A 118 15.46 5.71 -13.10
CA THR A 118 15.62 5.94 -14.56
C THR A 118 14.45 6.73 -15.13
N PRO A 119 14.57 7.30 -16.35
CA PRO A 119 13.44 7.94 -17.02
C PRO A 119 12.23 7.00 -17.23
N ALA A 120 12.47 5.71 -17.49
CA ALA A 120 11.41 4.72 -17.62
C ALA A 120 10.69 4.49 -16.28
N GLY A 121 11.42 4.41 -15.18
CA GLY A 121 10.83 4.34 -13.84
C GLY A 121 10.03 5.58 -13.48
N GLN A 122 10.54 6.78 -13.80
CA GLN A 122 9.81 8.02 -13.63
C GLN A 122 8.49 8.02 -14.42
N GLN A 123 8.51 7.56 -15.67
CA GLN A 123 7.31 7.47 -16.52
C GLN A 123 6.29 6.47 -15.96
N CYS A 124 6.73 5.30 -15.48
CA CYS A 124 5.85 4.33 -14.83
C CYS A 124 5.13 4.95 -13.62
N ILE A 125 5.88 5.61 -12.74
CA ILE A 125 5.33 6.27 -11.54
C ILE A 125 4.40 7.42 -11.93
N GLN A 126 4.76 8.22 -12.94
CA GLN A 126 3.91 9.30 -13.45
C GLN A 126 2.55 8.75 -13.91
N GLN A 127 2.53 7.65 -14.65
CA GLN A 127 1.30 7.03 -15.12
C GLN A 127 0.41 6.56 -13.96
N VAL A 128 1.00 5.98 -12.90
CA VAL A 128 0.27 5.59 -11.68
C VAL A 128 -0.38 6.81 -11.03
N LEU A 129 0.39 7.89 -10.83
CA LEU A 129 -0.11 9.12 -10.21
C LEU A 129 -1.21 9.78 -11.05
N ASP A 130 -0.98 9.93 -12.36
CA ASP A 130 -1.95 10.51 -13.29
C ASP A 130 -3.24 9.70 -13.38
N THR A 131 -3.18 8.39 -13.07
CA THR A 131 -4.35 7.50 -13.10
C THR A 131 -5.13 7.51 -11.78
N HIS A 132 -4.44 7.53 -10.64
CA HIS A 132 -5.03 7.25 -9.34
C HIS A 132 -5.03 8.44 -8.36
N VAL A 133 -4.17 9.43 -8.55
CA VAL A 133 -4.07 10.64 -7.71
C VAL A 133 -4.64 11.84 -8.47
N LYS A 134 -5.96 11.89 -8.60
CA LYS A 134 -6.68 12.90 -9.39
C LYS A 134 -7.47 13.88 -8.51
N PRO A 135 -6.82 14.83 -7.83
CA PRO A 135 -7.54 15.85 -7.07
C PRO A 135 -8.30 16.79 -8.02
N ALA A 136 -9.49 17.21 -7.60
CA ALA A 136 -10.24 18.24 -8.32
C ALA A 136 -9.46 19.58 -8.31
N ALA A 137 -9.59 20.35 -9.38
CA ALA A 137 -9.05 21.70 -9.44
C ALA A 137 -9.61 22.57 -8.29
N LEU A 138 -8.77 23.45 -7.76
CA LEU A 138 -9.19 24.42 -6.75
C LEU A 138 -9.97 25.58 -7.39
N ALA A 139 -10.65 26.38 -6.56
CA ALA A 139 -11.23 27.64 -7.02
C ALA A 139 -10.14 28.57 -7.58
N ALA A 140 -10.49 29.43 -8.55
CA ALA A 140 -9.52 30.26 -9.29
C ALA A 140 -8.67 31.19 -8.40
N ASP A 141 -9.22 31.62 -7.26
CA ASP A 141 -8.61 32.50 -6.28
C ASP A 141 -8.02 31.77 -5.06
N ALA A 142 -8.15 30.44 -5.01
CA ALA A 142 -7.59 29.64 -3.92
C ALA A 142 -6.06 29.57 -4.02
N LYS A 143 -5.38 29.57 -2.87
CA LYS A 143 -3.95 29.33 -2.82
C LYS A 143 -3.64 27.88 -3.24
N PRO A 144 -2.57 27.64 -4.01
CA PRO A 144 -2.14 26.29 -4.31
C PRO A 144 -1.88 25.47 -3.04
N VAL A 145 -2.23 24.20 -3.08
CA VAL A 145 -1.96 23.22 -2.02
C VAL A 145 -0.90 22.26 -2.53
N GLU A 146 0.05 21.92 -1.67
CA GLU A 146 1.14 21.00 -2.00
C GLU A 146 1.25 19.90 -0.96
N ALA A 147 1.65 18.71 -1.40
CA ALA A 147 2.07 17.63 -0.53
C ALA A 147 3.27 16.90 -1.13
N THR A 148 4.15 16.40 -0.28
CA THR A 148 5.32 15.62 -0.67
C THR A 148 5.29 14.29 0.06
N TYR A 149 5.55 13.20 -0.67
CA TYR A 149 5.72 11.87 -0.10
C TYR A 149 6.95 11.18 -0.69
N ALA A 150 7.66 10.44 0.15
CA ALA A 150 8.85 9.69 -0.25
C ALA A 150 8.56 8.18 -0.24
N TYR A 151 8.93 7.51 -1.33
CA TYR A 151 8.88 6.06 -1.47
C TYR A 151 10.30 5.52 -1.42
N ASP A 152 10.56 4.66 -0.44
CA ASP A 152 11.83 3.94 -0.31
C ASP A 152 11.66 2.50 -0.81
N HIS A 153 12.39 2.18 -1.86
CA HIS A 153 12.49 0.82 -2.39
C HIS A 153 13.90 0.29 -2.12
N ALA A 154 14.02 -0.59 -1.13
CA ALA A 154 15.29 -1.22 -0.76
C ALA A 154 15.14 -2.74 -0.76
N ASN A 155 16.14 -3.46 -1.29
CA ASN A 155 16.11 -4.92 -1.45
C ASN A 155 15.73 -5.70 -0.18
N ALA A 156 16.00 -5.16 1.01
CA ALA A 156 15.69 -5.80 2.28
C ALA A 156 14.19 -5.77 2.66
N ASN A 157 13.45 -4.81 2.12
CA ASN A 157 12.05 -4.53 2.50
C ASN A 157 11.10 -4.70 1.31
N ASN A 158 11.55 -4.26 0.13
CA ASN A 158 10.87 -4.40 -1.16
C ASN A 158 11.89 -5.03 -2.12
N PRO A 159 11.94 -6.36 -2.20
CA PRO A 159 12.89 -7.04 -3.07
C PRO A 159 12.50 -6.84 -4.53
N SER A 160 13.48 -6.41 -5.32
CA SER A 160 13.39 -6.25 -6.77
C SER A 160 13.97 -7.43 -7.52
N VAL A 161 13.66 -7.51 -8.81
CA VAL A 161 14.35 -8.42 -9.72
C VAL A 161 15.78 -7.94 -10.01
N THR A 162 16.73 -8.88 -9.99
CA THR A 162 18.12 -8.68 -10.38
C THR A 162 18.48 -9.72 -11.44
N MET A 163 18.72 -9.27 -12.67
CA MET A 163 19.05 -10.16 -13.80
C MET A 163 20.55 -10.42 -13.88
N GLY A 164 20.96 -11.53 -14.52
CA GLY A 164 22.34 -11.93 -14.71
C GLY A 164 22.93 -12.71 -13.54
N ILE A 165 22.11 -13.22 -12.61
CA ILE A 165 22.60 -14.02 -11.47
C ILE A 165 22.89 -15.46 -11.93
N ASN A 166 21.86 -16.11 -12.46
CA ASN A 166 21.92 -17.41 -13.12
C ASN A 166 20.62 -17.60 -13.93
N GLU A 167 20.61 -18.55 -14.87
CA GLU A 167 19.50 -18.77 -15.80
C GLU A 167 18.16 -19.04 -15.08
N GLY A 168 18.17 -19.79 -13.96
CA GLY A 168 16.95 -20.08 -13.19
C GLY A 168 16.40 -18.86 -12.44
N SER A 169 17.28 -18.04 -11.87
CA SER A 169 16.90 -16.78 -11.21
C SER A 169 16.45 -15.74 -12.23
N ASP A 170 17.07 -15.67 -13.40
CA ASP A 170 16.67 -14.76 -14.48
C ASP A 170 15.30 -15.14 -15.05
N PHE A 171 15.04 -16.45 -15.24
CA PHE A 171 13.70 -16.93 -15.58
C PHE A 171 12.69 -16.57 -14.49
N SER A 172 13.04 -16.78 -13.22
CA SER A 172 12.17 -16.44 -12.09
C SER A 172 11.86 -14.93 -12.03
N GLY A 173 12.85 -14.10 -12.33
CA GLY A 173 12.68 -12.66 -12.48
C GLY A 173 11.75 -12.30 -13.64
N THR A 174 11.89 -12.98 -14.78
CA THR A 174 11.00 -12.79 -15.93
C THR A 174 9.55 -13.14 -15.59
N VAL A 175 9.33 -14.26 -14.89
CA VAL A 175 8.00 -14.65 -14.38
C VAL A 175 7.44 -13.56 -13.47
N ARG A 176 8.22 -13.11 -12.48
CA ARG A 176 7.78 -12.09 -11.53
C ARG A 176 7.41 -10.76 -12.20
N LEU A 177 8.20 -10.29 -13.16
CA LEU A 177 7.92 -9.05 -13.89
C LEU A 177 6.66 -9.17 -14.76
N ALA A 178 6.33 -10.39 -15.20
CA ALA A 178 5.15 -10.64 -16.01
C ALA A 178 3.85 -10.75 -15.19
N GLU A 179 3.90 -10.96 -13.87
CA GLU A 179 2.70 -11.14 -13.02
C GLU A 179 1.72 -9.96 -13.11
N LYS A 180 2.22 -8.72 -13.22
CA LYS A 180 1.38 -7.52 -13.45
C LYS A 180 0.59 -7.58 -14.76
N SER A 181 1.06 -8.31 -15.76
CA SER A 181 0.35 -8.53 -17.03
C SER A 181 -0.63 -9.71 -16.98
N TRP A 182 -0.65 -10.46 -15.88
CA TRP A 182 -1.50 -11.65 -15.68
C TRP A 182 -2.64 -11.39 -14.69
N CYS A 183 -3.05 -10.13 -14.55
CA CYS A 183 -4.06 -9.73 -13.58
C CYS A 183 -5.38 -10.49 -13.70
N GLU A 184 -5.73 -10.98 -14.89
CA GLU A 184 -6.90 -11.82 -15.09
C GLU A 184 -6.88 -13.12 -14.29
N CYS A 185 -5.69 -13.68 -14.00
CA CYS A 185 -5.57 -14.88 -13.17
C CYS A 185 -5.98 -14.62 -11.72
N PHE A 186 -5.90 -13.37 -11.26
CA PHE A 186 -6.17 -12.98 -9.87
C PHE A 186 -7.60 -12.50 -9.63
N ALA A 187 -8.49 -12.58 -10.63
CA ALA A 187 -9.83 -11.96 -10.58
C ALA A 187 -10.70 -12.41 -9.38
N ASN A 188 -10.52 -13.64 -8.89
CA ASN A 188 -11.25 -14.17 -7.73
C ASN A 188 -10.72 -13.67 -6.38
N PHE A 189 -9.60 -12.94 -6.37
CA PHE A 189 -8.90 -12.49 -5.17
C PHE A 189 -8.89 -10.96 -5.01
N LYS A 190 -9.82 -10.25 -5.65
CA LYS A 190 -9.91 -8.77 -5.54
C LYS A 190 -10.08 -8.27 -4.11
N ALA A 191 -10.74 -9.06 -3.25
CA ALA A 191 -11.03 -8.71 -1.86
C ALA A 191 -10.44 -9.71 -0.85
N SER A 192 -9.50 -10.55 -1.27
CA SER A 192 -8.86 -11.56 -0.42
C SER A 192 -7.40 -11.72 -0.79
N THR A 193 -6.64 -12.45 0.03
CA THR A 193 -5.25 -12.78 -0.27
C THR A 193 -5.18 -14.20 -0.85
N PRO A 194 -4.53 -14.40 -2.02
CA PRO A 194 -4.36 -15.74 -2.59
C PRO A 194 -3.53 -16.65 -1.66
N PRO A 195 -3.73 -17.98 -1.74
CA PRO A 195 -2.85 -18.91 -1.06
C PRO A 195 -1.43 -18.83 -1.64
N VAL A 196 -0.43 -19.21 -0.84
CA VAL A 196 0.93 -19.42 -1.34
C VAL A 196 0.91 -20.62 -2.28
N LEU A 197 1.41 -20.46 -3.50
CA LEU A 197 1.51 -21.54 -4.47
C LEU A 197 2.97 -21.95 -4.65
N ALA A 198 3.18 -23.24 -4.90
CA ALA A 198 4.49 -23.80 -5.21
C ALA A 198 4.41 -24.55 -6.54
N ALA A 199 5.36 -24.29 -7.42
CA ALA A 199 5.52 -24.98 -8.68
C ALA A 199 6.92 -25.55 -8.82
N ASP A 200 7.05 -26.67 -9.52
CA ASP A 200 8.33 -27.19 -9.99
C ASP A 200 8.45 -26.88 -11.49
N ILE A 201 9.53 -26.18 -11.85
CA ILE A 201 9.77 -25.68 -13.22
C ILE A 201 10.94 -26.45 -13.82
N HIS A 202 10.74 -26.96 -15.03
CA HIS A 202 11.73 -27.69 -15.80
C HIS A 202 11.95 -27.04 -17.16
N ILE A 203 13.19 -26.70 -17.47
CA ILE A 203 13.62 -26.10 -18.73
C ILE A 203 14.73 -26.98 -19.32
N MET A 204 14.48 -27.57 -20.49
CA MET A 204 15.52 -28.31 -21.22
C MET A 204 16.38 -27.37 -22.09
N PRO A 205 17.65 -27.75 -22.37
CA PRO A 205 18.54 -26.97 -23.23
C PRO A 205 17.92 -26.65 -24.59
N GLY A 206 18.07 -25.39 -25.03
CA GLY A 206 17.64 -24.96 -26.36
C GLY A 206 16.13 -24.86 -26.59
N GLN A 207 15.30 -25.14 -25.58
CA GLN A 207 13.86 -24.93 -25.66
C GLN A 207 13.52 -23.45 -25.43
N PRO A 208 12.59 -22.88 -26.22
CA PRO A 208 12.22 -21.46 -26.11
C PRO A 208 11.38 -21.14 -24.86
N ASN A 209 10.85 -22.17 -24.19
CA ASN A 209 9.92 -22.09 -23.08
C ASN A 209 10.17 -23.27 -22.10
N PRO A 210 9.64 -23.21 -20.86
CA PRO A 210 9.66 -24.36 -19.97
C PRO A 210 9.03 -25.59 -20.60
N THR A 211 9.67 -26.73 -20.44
CA THR A 211 9.19 -28.03 -20.93
C THR A 211 8.18 -28.66 -19.98
N GLU A 212 8.25 -28.31 -18.69
CA GLU A 212 7.31 -28.78 -17.68
C GLU A 212 7.11 -27.68 -16.63
N VAL A 213 5.86 -27.48 -16.22
CA VAL A 213 5.47 -26.60 -15.11
C VAL A 213 4.40 -27.34 -14.32
N VAL A 214 4.73 -27.75 -13.09
CA VAL A 214 3.84 -28.54 -12.25
C VAL A 214 3.56 -27.79 -10.96
N PHE A 215 2.30 -27.42 -10.72
CA PHE A 215 1.87 -26.83 -9.46
C PHE A 215 1.52 -27.90 -8.44
N LYS A 216 1.90 -27.67 -7.18
CA LYS A 216 1.44 -28.46 -6.05
C LYS A 216 -0.01 -28.07 -5.71
N PRO A 217 -0.83 -29.00 -5.18
CA PRO A 217 -2.18 -28.69 -4.74
C PRO A 217 -2.19 -27.52 -3.76
N SER A 218 -3.06 -26.53 -4.00
CA SER A 218 -3.13 -25.31 -3.19
C SER A 218 -3.88 -25.52 -1.87
N GLY A 219 -4.71 -26.58 -1.80
CA GLY A 219 -5.60 -26.86 -0.68
C GLY A 219 -6.97 -26.16 -0.77
N SER A 220 -7.27 -25.46 -1.87
CA SER A 220 -8.60 -24.91 -2.14
C SER A 220 -8.95 -24.88 -3.63
N THR A 221 -10.23 -24.86 -3.95
CA THR A 221 -10.72 -24.79 -5.34
C THR A 221 -10.24 -23.51 -6.05
N GLU A 222 -10.34 -22.37 -5.39
CA GLU A 222 -9.93 -21.07 -5.93
C GLU A 222 -8.41 -21.00 -6.11
N GLY A 223 -7.63 -21.61 -5.21
CA GLY A 223 -6.18 -21.70 -5.32
C GLY A 223 -5.74 -22.59 -6.49
N ASP A 224 -6.45 -23.69 -6.75
CA ASP A 224 -6.15 -24.59 -7.86
C ASP A 224 -6.54 -23.97 -9.21
N GLN A 225 -7.60 -23.16 -9.25
CA GLN A 225 -7.95 -22.35 -10.43
C GLN A 225 -6.87 -21.30 -10.73
N LEU A 226 -6.36 -20.62 -9.69
CA LEU A 226 -5.25 -19.68 -9.85
C LEU A 226 -3.98 -20.40 -10.35
N ALA A 227 -3.63 -21.52 -9.74
CA ALA A 227 -2.48 -22.34 -10.14
C ALA A 227 -2.58 -22.78 -11.61
N SER A 228 -3.76 -23.20 -12.06
CA SER A 228 -4.00 -23.58 -13.46
C SER A 228 -3.81 -22.40 -14.42
N CYS A 229 -4.33 -21.21 -14.06
CA CYS A 229 -4.12 -20.00 -14.87
C CYS A 229 -2.63 -19.63 -14.96
N LEU A 230 -1.93 -19.61 -13.82
CA LEU A 230 -0.50 -19.30 -13.76
C LEU A 230 0.36 -20.34 -14.47
N GLN A 231 0.00 -21.62 -14.42
CA GLN A 231 0.69 -22.68 -15.14
C GLN A 231 0.73 -22.40 -16.65
N ALA A 232 -0.40 -22.02 -17.23
CA ALA A 232 -0.46 -21.66 -18.64
C ALA A 232 0.41 -20.43 -18.96
N LYS A 233 0.43 -19.43 -18.07
CA LYS A 233 1.26 -18.23 -18.23
C LYS A 233 2.76 -18.52 -18.15
N VAL A 234 3.19 -19.25 -17.12
CA VAL A 234 4.59 -19.63 -16.91
C VAL A 234 5.09 -20.52 -18.04
N ALA A 235 4.29 -21.49 -18.50
CA ALA A 235 4.64 -22.33 -19.63
C ALA A 235 4.83 -21.54 -20.94
N ALA A 236 4.16 -20.39 -21.08
CA ALA A 236 4.32 -19.49 -22.23
C ALA A 236 5.45 -18.46 -22.05
N THR A 237 6.06 -18.35 -20.87
CA THR A 237 7.14 -17.40 -20.61
C THR A 237 8.41 -17.83 -21.34
N PRO A 238 9.08 -16.94 -22.11
CA PRO A 238 10.33 -17.26 -22.77
C PRO A 238 11.41 -17.70 -21.77
N ALA A 239 12.10 -18.79 -22.10
CA ALA A 239 13.20 -19.34 -21.33
C ALA A 239 14.48 -19.34 -22.17
N LYS A 240 15.61 -19.12 -21.49
CA LYS A 240 16.94 -19.31 -22.07
C LYS A 240 17.72 -20.18 -21.11
N SER A 241 18.16 -21.33 -21.60
CA SER A 241 18.95 -22.27 -20.80
C SER A 241 19.98 -22.99 -21.66
N ALA A 242 21.24 -22.91 -21.25
CA ALA A 242 22.33 -23.67 -21.85
C ALA A 242 22.36 -25.12 -21.35
N ASN A 243 21.82 -25.38 -20.16
CA ASN A 243 21.77 -26.71 -19.54
C ASN A 243 20.34 -27.11 -19.14
N GLU A 244 20.14 -28.35 -18.69
CA GLU A 244 18.88 -28.72 -18.06
C GLU A 244 18.75 -28.01 -16.71
N LEU A 245 17.62 -27.33 -16.49
CA LEU A 245 17.31 -26.64 -15.23
C LEU A 245 16.03 -27.21 -14.64
N LYS A 246 16.09 -27.60 -13.38
CA LYS A 246 14.96 -28.02 -12.55
C LYS A 246 15.02 -27.27 -11.23
N PHE A 247 14.00 -26.50 -10.90
CA PHE A 247 13.99 -25.73 -9.67
C PHE A 247 12.56 -25.45 -9.17
N PRO A 248 12.39 -25.30 -7.84
CA PRO A 248 11.12 -24.86 -7.29
C PRO A 248 10.92 -23.36 -7.48
N PHE A 249 9.69 -22.97 -7.78
CA PHE A 249 9.22 -21.59 -7.78
C PHE A 249 8.10 -21.41 -6.77
N ARG A 250 8.23 -20.41 -5.89
CA ARG A 250 7.19 -20.07 -4.93
C ARG A 250 6.53 -18.75 -5.31
N PHE A 251 5.23 -18.79 -5.50
CA PHE A 251 4.40 -17.60 -5.67
C PHE A 251 3.90 -17.14 -4.31
N VAL A 252 4.29 -15.92 -3.93
CA VAL A 252 3.79 -15.25 -2.72
C VAL A 252 3.01 -14.02 -3.16
N PHE A 253 1.75 -14.00 -2.79
CA PHE A 253 0.83 -12.92 -3.13
C PHE A 253 0.38 -12.21 -1.87
N PHE A 254 0.29 -10.89 -1.97
CA PHE A 254 -0.37 -10.04 -0.99
C PHE A 254 -1.54 -9.32 -1.64
N ASN A 255 -2.43 -8.80 -0.81
CA ASN A 255 -3.43 -7.84 -1.25
C ASN A 255 -3.55 -6.77 -0.18
N SER A 256 -2.83 -5.66 -0.32
CA SER A 256 -2.79 -4.60 0.69
C SER A 256 -4.16 -3.96 0.97
N GLN A 257 -5.15 -4.19 0.09
CA GLN A 257 -6.50 -3.66 0.20
C GLN A 257 -7.51 -4.68 0.73
N ALA A 258 -7.10 -5.94 0.95
CA ALA A 258 -7.95 -6.97 1.53
C ALA A 258 -8.19 -6.71 3.03
N PRO A 259 -9.35 -7.15 3.57
CA PRO A 259 -9.59 -7.17 5.01
C PRO A 259 -8.52 -7.96 5.77
N VAL A 260 -8.24 -7.58 7.02
CA VAL A 260 -7.17 -8.21 7.83
C VAL A 260 -7.37 -9.70 8.05
N GLU A 261 -8.63 -10.14 8.10
CA GLU A 261 -9.03 -11.53 8.27
C GLU A 261 -8.66 -12.39 7.05
N ALA A 262 -8.54 -11.77 5.87
CA ALA A 262 -8.18 -12.46 4.63
C ALA A 262 -6.74 -13.00 4.64
N ALA A 263 -5.90 -12.53 5.57
CA ALA A 263 -4.53 -13.00 5.74
C ALA A 263 -4.44 -14.34 6.51
N ALA A 264 -5.53 -14.84 7.11
CA ALA A 264 -5.47 -15.96 8.07
C ALA A 264 -4.87 -17.26 7.51
N SER A 265 -4.95 -17.49 6.19
CA SER A 265 -4.39 -18.67 5.52
C SER A 265 -2.89 -18.58 5.23
N LEU A 266 -2.28 -17.41 5.39
CA LEU A 266 -0.85 -17.24 5.19
C LEU A 266 -0.04 -17.77 6.39
N PRO A 267 1.20 -18.26 6.17
CA PRO A 267 2.16 -18.48 7.24
C PRO A 267 2.35 -17.24 8.13
N PRO A 268 2.59 -17.39 9.45
CA PRO A 268 2.67 -16.27 10.40
C PRO A 268 3.59 -15.12 9.98
N GLU A 269 4.76 -15.41 9.42
CA GLU A 269 5.72 -14.39 8.97
C GLU A 269 5.18 -13.62 7.76
N LEU A 270 4.48 -14.29 6.84
CA LEU A 270 3.83 -13.66 5.70
C LEU A 270 2.58 -12.87 6.12
N ARG A 271 1.88 -13.31 7.17
CA ARG A 271 0.78 -12.55 7.78
C ARG A 271 1.27 -11.20 8.30
N PHE A 272 2.46 -11.15 8.91
CA PHE A 272 3.04 -9.90 9.39
C PHE A 272 3.24 -8.91 8.24
N PHE A 273 3.84 -9.34 7.13
CA PHE A 273 4.03 -8.47 5.96
C PHE A 273 2.71 -8.02 5.34
N GLN A 274 1.72 -8.92 5.23
CA GLN A 274 0.37 -8.57 4.77
C GLN A 274 -0.30 -7.52 5.67
N LEU A 275 -0.10 -7.59 6.98
CA LEU A 275 -0.63 -6.61 7.93
C LEU A 275 0.09 -5.25 7.83
N GLU A 276 1.41 -5.22 7.61
CA GLU A 276 2.14 -3.97 7.35
C GLU A 276 1.66 -3.26 6.07
N LEU A 277 1.32 -4.04 5.05
CA LEU A 277 0.72 -3.53 3.82
C LEU A 277 -0.70 -2.97 4.07
N ALA A 278 -1.54 -3.70 4.81
CA ALA A 278 -2.89 -3.25 5.20
C ALA A 278 -2.86 -2.02 6.11
N ARG A 279 -1.87 -1.92 7.00
CA ARG A 279 -1.58 -0.76 7.86
C ARG A 279 -1.34 0.48 7.01
N THR A 280 -0.57 0.36 5.93
CA THR A 280 -0.31 1.48 5.03
C THR A 280 -1.57 1.98 4.33
N GLN A 281 -2.43 1.06 3.84
CA GLN A 281 -3.71 1.43 3.22
C GLN A 281 -4.70 2.06 4.22
N SER A 282 -4.73 1.55 5.45
CA SER A 282 -5.57 2.10 6.52
C SER A 282 -5.12 3.50 6.95
N ALA A 283 -3.81 3.74 7.02
CA ALA A 283 -3.23 5.06 7.27
C ALA A 283 -3.58 6.06 6.14
N ALA A 284 -3.54 5.62 4.88
CA ALA A 284 -3.97 6.43 3.73
C ALA A 284 -5.45 6.84 3.85
N ALA A 285 -6.33 5.89 4.17
CA ALA A 285 -7.76 6.15 4.36
C ALA A 285 -8.03 7.10 5.54
N SER A 286 -7.28 6.98 6.63
CA SER A 286 -7.36 7.87 7.79
C SER A 286 -6.94 9.30 7.44
N ALA A 287 -5.84 9.47 6.71
CA ALA A 287 -5.37 10.79 6.25
C ALA A 287 -6.39 11.48 5.32
N ILE A 288 -6.98 10.73 4.37
CA ILE A 288 -8.03 11.24 3.48
C ILE A 288 -9.27 11.66 4.28
N SER A 289 -9.72 10.82 5.23
CA SER A 289 -10.90 11.10 6.05
C SER A 289 -10.69 12.30 6.97
N PHE A 290 -9.50 12.44 7.55
CA PHE A 290 -9.14 13.62 8.33
C PHE A 290 -9.13 14.90 7.48
N GLY A 291 -8.61 14.81 6.25
CA GLY A 291 -8.66 15.88 5.27
C GLY A 291 -10.11 16.30 4.95
N ALA A 292 -11.00 15.33 4.68
CA ALA A 292 -12.43 15.60 4.46
C ALA A 292 -13.08 16.30 5.66
N ARG A 293 -12.77 15.86 6.89
CA ARG A 293 -13.26 16.47 8.12
C ARG A 293 -12.76 17.90 8.31
N THR A 294 -11.53 18.19 7.88
CA THR A 294 -10.97 19.55 7.92
C THR A 294 -11.76 20.48 6.99
N ASN A 295 -12.03 20.07 5.76
CA ASN A 295 -12.87 20.84 4.84
C ASN A 295 -14.27 21.07 5.41
N ALA A 296 -14.90 20.02 5.96
CA ALA A 296 -16.23 20.13 6.55
C ALA A 296 -16.26 21.15 7.70
N ALA A 297 -15.23 21.14 8.56
CA ALA A 297 -15.09 22.08 9.66
C ALA A 297 -14.97 23.53 9.16
N GLU A 298 -14.11 23.79 8.18
CA GLU A 298 -13.95 25.12 7.59
C GLU A 298 -15.26 25.65 6.99
N THR A 299 -16.01 24.80 6.28
CA THR A 299 -17.31 25.19 5.71
C THR A 299 -18.35 25.47 6.79
N TYR A 300 -18.36 24.72 7.90
CA TYR A 300 -19.25 24.98 9.03
C TYR A 300 -18.88 26.28 9.74
N ASP A 301 -17.60 26.49 10.05
CA ASP A 301 -17.09 27.67 10.74
C ASP A 301 -17.39 28.96 9.95
N ALA A 302 -17.31 28.93 8.62
CA ALA A 302 -17.67 30.07 7.78
C ALA A 302 -19.14 30.50 7.99
N VAL A 303 -20.07 29.54 8.07
CA VAL A 303 -21.49 29.83 8.32
C VAL A 303 -21.72 30.28 9.77
N VAL A 304 -21.03 29.66 10.74
CA VAL A 304 -21.07 30.08 12.16
C VAL A 304 -20.61 31.53 12.33
N GLN A 305 -19.53 31.94 11.66
CA GLN A 305 -19.04 33.31 11.68
C GLN A 305 -20.04 34.28 11.03
N LYS A 306 -20.63 33.91 9.89
CA LYS A 306 -21.65 34.70 9.20
C LYS A 306 -22.88 34.89 10.08
N TYR A 307 -23.39 33.83 10.70
CA TYR A 307 -24.49 33.89 11.65
C TYR A 307 -24.13 34.71 12.89
N SER A 308 -22.93 34.54 13.43
CA SER A 308 -22.50 35.27 14.63
C SER A 308 -22.47 36.79 14.42
N LYS A 309 -22.13 37.24 13.20
CA LYS A 309 -22.12 38.66 12.80
C LYS A 309 -23.51 39.20 12.47
N THR A 310 -24.32 38.44 11.73
CA THR A 310 -25.60 38.91 11.19
C THR A 310 -26.80 38.63 12.10
N LYS A 311 -26.70 37.59 12.94
CA LYS A 311 -27.81 36.99 13.68
C LYS A 311 -29.00 36.61 12.77
N ASP A 312 -28.73 36.33 11.49
CA ASP A 312 -29.78 35.99 10.53
C ASP A 312 -30.25 34.54 10.73
N TYR A 313 -31.44 34.38 11.30
CA TYR A 313 -32.07 33.08 11.54
C TYR A 313 -32.33 32.28 10.26
N ARG A 314 -32.31 32.90 9.07
CA ARG A 314 -32.42 32.18 7.80
C ARG A 314 -31.22 31.28 7.51
N LEU A 315 -30.09 31.50 8.20
CA LEU A 315 -28.89 30.66 8.10
C LEU A 315 -29.00 29.37 8.92
N PHE A 316 -30.06 29.16 9.70
CA PHE A 316 -30.16 28.01 10.62
C PHE A 316 -30.23 26.66 9.89
N ASP A 317 -30.91 26.60 8.75
CA ASP A 317 -30.94 25.38 7.93
C ASP A 317 -29.57 25.07 7.32
N GLU A 318 -28.85 26.11 6.87
CA GLU A 318 -27.48 25.99 6.37
C GLU A 318 -26.52 25.54 7.48
N LEU A 319 -26.59 26.14 8.67
CA LEU A 319 -25.83 25.74 9.86
C LEU A 319 -26.09 24.27 10.22
N SER A 320 -27.35 23.87 10.25
CA SER A 320 -27.74 22.48 10.56
C SER A 320 -27.16 21.52 9.53
N SER A 321 -27.30 21.82 8.24
CA SER A 321 -26.79 20.97 7.16
C SER A 321 -25.26 20.85 7.18
N LYS A 322 -24.54 21.96 7.35
CA LYS A 322 -23.07 21.96 7.43
C LYS A 322 -22.54 21.29 8.69
N CYS A 323 -23.24 21.42 9.82
CA CYS A 323 -22.87 20.69 11.03
C CYS A 323 -23.08 19.17 10.87
N THR A 324 -24.18 18.74 10.25
CA THR A 324 -24.38 17.31 9.93
C THR A 324 -23.25 16.77 9.05
N ALA A 325 -22.86 17.51 8.00
CA ALA A 325 -21.74 17.11 7.16
C ALA A 325 -20.40 17.02 7.94
N LEU A 326 -20.18 17.92 8.91
CA LEU A 326 -19.02 17.84 9.81
C LEU A 326 -19.08 16.59 10.71
N VAL A 327 -20.23 16.29 11.30
CA VAL A 327 -20.43 15.08 12.13
C VAL A 327 -20.23 13.81 11.32
N ASP A 328 -20.73 13.76 10.08
CA ASP A 328 -20.56 12.62 9.18
C ASP A 328 -19.08 12.43 8.83
N ALA A 329 -18.36 13.51 8.50
CA ALA A 329 -16.93 13.45 8.22
C ALA A 329 -16.10 13.05 9.45
N ALA A 330 -16.45 13.53 10.65
CA ALA A 330 -15.82 13.11 11.89
C ALA A 330 -16.08 11.63 12.20
N THR A 331 -17.29 11.14 11.91
CA THR A 331 -17.66 9.72 12.05
C THR A 331 -16.87 8.83 11.09
N ALA A 332 -16.69 9.26 9.84
CA ALA A 332 -15.86 8.57 8.86
C ALA A 332 -14.40 8.47 9.33
N TRP A 333 -13.84 9.57 9.85
CA TRP A 333 -12.48 9.58 10.39
C TRP A 333 -12.32 8.63 11.59
N VAL A 334 -13.25 8.65 12.56
CA VAL A 334 -13.28 7.68 13.67
C VAL A 334 -13.34 6.24 13.14
N THR A 335 -14.15 5.97 12.13
CA THR A 335 -14.27 4.64 11.52
C THR A 335 -12.93 4.18 10.94
N THR A 336 -12.25 5.03 10.18
CA THR A 336 -10.93 4.68 9.61
C THR A 336 -9.86 4.42 10.68
N LEU A 337 -9.89 5.17 11.80
CA LEU A 337 -8.96 4.94 12.91
C LEU A 337 -9.27 3.64 13.68
N LYS A 338 -10.53 3.22 13.76
CA LYS A 338 -10.88 1.90 14.32
C LYS A 338 -10.39 0.75 13.43
N THR A 339 -10.47 0.90 12.11
CA THR A 339 -9.88 -0.07 11.18
C THR A 339 -8.37 -0.15 11.37
N GLN A 340 -7.70 1.01 11.45
CA GLN A 340 -6.26 1.08 11.77
C GLN A 340 -5.93 0.41 13.11
N GLU A 341 -6.69 0.68 14.17
CA GLU A 341 -6.50 0.06 15.49
C GLU A 341 -6.63 -1.47 15.40
N THR A 342 -7.59 -1.97 14.63
CA THR A 342 -7.79 -3.41 14.43
C THR A 342 -6.57 -4.05 13.76
N VAL A 343 -5.99 -3.39 12.74
CA VAL A 343 -4.75 -3.83 12.10
C VAL A 343 -3.60 -3.85 13.12
N ASP A 344 -3.45 -2.79 13.91
CA ASP A 344 -2.35 -2.65 14.88
C ASP A 344 -2.45 -3.67 16.03
N GLN A 345 -3.66 -3.93 16.53
CA GLN A 345 -3.92 -4.97 17.53
C GLN A 345 -3.60 -6.36 16.98
N THR A 346 -4.05 -6.65 15.75
CA THR A 346 -3.79 -7.94 15.08
C THR A 346 -2.29 -8.14 14.85
N THR A 347 -1.59 -7.07 14.46
CA THR A 347 -0.13 -7.07 14.25
C THR A 347 0.61 -7.34 15.56
N LEU A 348 0.26 -6.64 16.64
CA LEU A 348 0.90 -6.83 17.95
C LEU A 348 0.69 -8.27 18.45
N ALA A 349 -0.53 -8.80 18.35
CA ALA A 349 -0.82 -10.17 18.77
C ALA A 349 0.03 -11.18 18.00
N LEU A 350 0.12 -11.04 16.67
CA LEU A 350 0.95 -11.91 15.83
C LEU A 350 2.44 -11.79 16.17
N VAL A 351 2.94 -10.58 16.40
CA VAL A 351 4.34 -10.37 16.76
C VAL A 351 4.68 -10.99 18.11
N GLN A 352 3.75 -10.97 19.07
CA GLN A 352 3.90 -11.67 20.34
C GLN A 352 3.96 -13.19 20.17
N GLU A 353 3.13 -13.76 19.28
CA GLU A 353 3.21 -15.17 18.91
C GLU A 353 4.55 -15.54 18.25
N LEU A 354 5.07 -14.68 17.37
CA LEU A 354 6.36 -14.86 16.70
C LEU A 354 7.53 -14.74 17.68
N LYS A 355 7.50 -13.75 18.58
CA LYS A 355 8.50 -13.58 19.63
C LYS A 355 8.58 -14.78 20.58
N ALA A 356 7.43 -15.38 20.91
CA ALA A 356 7.40 -16.59 21.72
C ALA A 356 8.16 -17.76 21.09
N LYS A 357 8.37 -17.74 19.76
CA LYS A 357 9.18 -18.72 19.03
C LYS A 357 10.62 -18.25 18.83
N GLU A 358 10.83 -16.97 18.56
CA GLU A 358 12.12 -16.37 18.23
C GLU A 358 12.29 -14.98 18.87
N GLU A 359 13.23 -14.84 19.81
CA GLU A 359 13.43 -13.57 20.54
C GLU A 359 13.83 -12.39 19.65
N SER A 360 14.31 -12.64 18.42
CA SER A 360 14.62 -11.59 17.43
C SER A 360 13.43 -10.71 17.05
N TRP A 361 12.19 -11.12 17.40
CA TRP A 361 10.99 -10.32 17.21
C TRP A 361 10.76 -9.26 18.31
N ALA A 362 11.57 -9.22 19.37
CA ALA A 362 11.39 -8.25 20.46
C ALA A 362 11.38 -6.77 20.01
N PRO A 363 12.28 -6.30 19.11
CA PRO A 363 12.22 -4.90 18.63
C PRO A 363 10.93 -4.59 17.85
N VAL A 364 10.39 -5.60 17.18
CA VAL A 364 9.13 -5.53 16.41
C VAL A 364 7.95 -5.36 17.33
N GLU A 365 7.97 -6.08 18.46
CA GLU A 365 6.94 -5.97 19.49
C GLU A 365 6.92 -4.54 20.03
N THR A 366 8.09 -3.99 20.39
CA THR A 366 8.20 -2.60 20.86
C THR A 366 7.64 -1.60 19.84
N ALA A 367 8.02 -1.73 18.57
CA ALA A 367 7.52 -0.84 17.52
C ALA A 367 6.01 -1.02 17.27
N SER A 368 5.50 -2.25 17.37
CA SER A 368 4.06 -2.54 17.22
C SER A 368 3.23 -2.00 18.41
N GLN A 369 3.77 -2.04 19.63
CA GLN A 369 3.18 -1.41 20.81
C GLN A 369 3.11 0.11 20.66
N GLU A 370 4.19 0.74 20.20
CA GLU A 370 4.22 2.19 19.96
C GLU A 370 3.22 2.60 18.86
N ALA A 371 3.16 1.85 17.76
CA ALA A 371 2.19 2.09 16.69
C ALA A 371 0.75 2.01 17.21
N LEU A 372 0.41 0.95 17.97
CA LEU A 372 -0.92 0.79 18.56
C LEU A 372 -1.25 1.93 19.53
N ALA A 373 -0.31 2.32 20.40
CA ALA A 373 -0.51 3.41 21.35
C ALA A 373 -0.76 4.76 20.65
N ASN A 374 -0.05 5.03 19.55
CA ASN A 374 -0.26 6.22 18.73
C ASN A 374 -1.65 6.20 18.07
N THR A 375 -2.06 5.08 17.47
CA THR A 375 -3.40 4.92 16.88
C THR A 375 -4.50 5.11 17.93
N GLN A 376 -4.34 4.56 19.14
CA GLN A 376 -5.31 4.72 20.23
C GLN A 376 -5.45 6.17 20.68
N LYS A 377 -4.33 6.91 20.76
CA LYS A 377 -4.34 8.35 21.07
C LYS A 377 -5.05 9.16 20.00
N ASP A 378 -4.80 8.86 18.73
CA ASP A 378 -5.46 9.53 17.61
C ASP A 378 -6.96 9.20 17.58
N LEU A 379 -7.34 7.94 17.84
CA LEU A 379 -8.74 7.53 17.95
C LEU A 379 -9.46 8.25 19.09
N ALA A 380 -8.85 8.33 20.28
CA ALA A 380 -9.42 9.06 21.41
C ALA A 380 -9.62 10.55 21.07
N THR A 381 -8.65 11.17 20.40
CA THR A 381 -8.76 12.55 19.93
C THR A 381 -9.90 12.71 18.92
N ALA A 382 -10.02 11.79 17.96
CA ALA A 382 -11.08 11.83 16.96
C ALA A 382 -12.48 11.66 17.58
N GLN A 383 -12.62 10.77 18.56
CA GLN A 383 -13.87 10.59 19.31
C GLN A 383 -14.24 11.84 20.13
N GLN A 384 -13.27 12.48 20.77
CA GLN A 384 -13.51 13.75 21.48
C GLN A 384 -13.98 14.85 20.52
N ARG A 385 -13.36 14.94 19.33
CA ARG A 385 -13.79 15.90 18.31
C ARG A 385 -15.19 15.59 17.78
N LEU A 386 -15.51 14.34 17.51
CA LEU A 386 -16.85 13.93 17.11
C LEU A 386 -17.90 14.34 18.15
N ALA A 387 -17.64 14.09 19.44
CA ALA A 387 -18.54 14.50 20.51
C ALA A 387 -18.69 16.02 20.61
N ALA A 388 -17.60 16.77 20.42
CA ALA A 388 -17.63 18.23 20.39
C ALA A 388 -18.43 18.76 19.19
N ASP A 389 -18.23 18.19 18.00
CA ASP A 389 -18.95 18.56 16.77
C ASP A 389 -20.46 18.27 16.93
N GLN A 390 -20.83 17.11 17.49
CA GLN A 390 -22.22 16.77 17.82
C GLN A 390 -22.84 17.75 18.82
N GLY A 391 -22.07 18.18 19.83
CA GLY A 391 -22.51 19.16 20.82
C GLY A 391 -22.65 20.59 20.27
N ALA A 392 -21.86 20.93 19.25
CA ALA A 392 -21.90 22.23 18.57
C ALA A 392 -23.05 22.36 17.57
N CYS A 393 -23.65 21.25 17.13
CA CYS A 393 -24.73 21.31 16.15
C CYS A 393 -25.98 22.01 16.69
N PRO A 394 -26.60 22.91 15.90
CA PRO A 394 -27.80 23.61 16.32
C PRO A 394 -28.93 22.62 16.63
N LYS A 395 -29.44 22.65 17.86
CA LYS A 395 -30.68 21.94 18.20
C LYS A 395 -31.84 22.71 17.57
N LYS A 396 -32.56 22.10 16.60
CA LYS A 396 -33.76 22.73 16.01
C LYS A 396 -34.77 23.04 17.13
N SER A 397 -34.87 24.32 17.47
CA SER A 397 -35.85 24.89 18.39
C SER A 397 -36.49 26.07 17.67
N TYR A 398 -37.67 25.85 17.08
CA TYR A 398 -38.45 26.90 16.44
C TYR A 398 -39.18 27.74 17.49
N ASN A 399 -38.45 28.46 18.33
CA ASN A 399 -39.06 29.54 19.09
C ASN A 399 -39.04 30.80 18.23
N ALA A 400 -40.12 30.99 17.47
CA ALA A 400 -40.38 32.25 16.78
C ALA A 400 -40.34 33.39 17.81
N PRO A 401 -39.65 34.52 17.55
CA PRO A 401 -39.73 35.66 18.44
C PRO A 401 -41.19 36.12 18.48
N ALA A 402 -41.75 36.20 19.69
CA ALA A 402 -43.06 36.79 19.90
C ALA A 402 -43.09 38.17 19.24
N LYS A 403 -44.03 38.37 18.31
CA LYS A 403 -44.31 39.69 17.73
C LYS A 403 -44.46 40.67 18.90
N LYS A 404 -43.54 41.64 19.00
CA LYS A 404 -43.74 42.80 19.86
C LYS A 404 -45.03 43.48 19.36
N LYS A 405 -46.05 43.46 20.21
CA LYS A 405 -47.29 44.22 20.01
C LYS A 405 -47.04 45.68 20.32
#